data_AF-R8ATK0-F1
#
_entry.id   AF-R8ATK0-F1
#
_cell.length_a   1.000
_cell.length_b   1.000
_cell.length_c   1.000
_cell.angle_alpha   90.00
_cell.angle_beta   90.00
_cell.angle_gamma   90.00
#
_symmetry.space_group_name_H-M   'P 1'
#
loop_
_entity.id
_entity.type
_entity.pdbx_description
1 polymer ?
#
loop_
_entity_poly.entity_id
_entity_poly.type
_entity_poly.pdbx_seq_one_letter_code
_entity_poly.pdbx_strand_id
1 'polypeptide(L)'
;MSDTQSDMPNGGENSCPHCAGELVWSKGHYHCPECGESFIRLADCPECGQPLQRLAACGAESYFCNHCNVPRSRQTLQFYFQAAE
;
A
#
# COMPACT_ATOMS: atom_id res chain seq x y z
N MET A 1 -3.28 -13.25 24.76
CA MET A 1 -2.86 -11.86 24.46
C MET A 1 -2.76 -11.82 22.96
N SER A 2 -3.90 -11.52 22.32
CA SER A 2 -4.17 -11.93 20.95
C SER A 2 -4.65 -10.69 20.21
N ASP A 3 -3.72 -9.89 19.72
CA ASP A 3 -4.02 -8.88 18.71
C ASP A 3 -3.21 -9.19 17.46
N THR A 4 -3.82 -10.10 16.70
CA THR A 4 -3.57 -10.38 15.30
C THR A 4 -3.55 -9.08 14.50
N GLN A 5 -2.37 -8.63 14.07
CA GLN A 5 -2.25 -7.74 12.90
C GLN A 5 -1.49 -8.46 11.78
N SER A 6 -1.81 -9.74 11.59
CA SER A 6 -1.69 -10.44 10.33
C SER A 6 -3.08 -10.53 9.73
N ASP A 7 -3.65 -9.40 9.30
CA ASP A 7 -4.83 -9.45 8.44
C ASP A 7 -4.82 -8.19 7.58
N MET A 8 -4.46 -8.39 6.32
CA MET A 8 -4.90 -7.53 5.24
C MET A 8 -6.38 -7.87 5.02
N PRO A 9 -7.34 -7.01 5.41
CA PRO A 9 -8.74 -7.33 5.20
C PRO A 9 -9.07 -7.26 3.70
N ASN A 10 -9.27 -8.46 3.15
CA ASN A 10 -10.43 -8.89 2.38
C ASN A 10 -10.99 -7.93 1.31
N GLY A 11 -10.84 -8.35 0.05
CA GLY A 11 -11.99 -8.58 -0.83
C GLY A 11 -12.88 -7.39 -1.14
N GLY A 12 -12.38 -6.48 -1.97
CA GLY A 12 -13.18 -5.48 -2.66
C GLY A 12 -12.30 -4.73 -3.65
N GLU A 13 -12.14 -5.29 -4.84
CA GLU A 13 -11.59 -4.59 -6.02
C GLU A 13 -10.08 -4.24 -5.96
N ASN A 14 -9.21 -5.25 -5.79
CA ASN A 14 -7.80 -5.10 -6.19
C ASN A 14 -7.72 -5.17 -7.74
N SER A 15 -8.24 -4.16 -8.41
CA SER A 15 -8.28 -4.11 -9.87
C SER A 15 -7.04 -3.43 -10.41
N CYS A 16 -6.42 -4.04 -11.41
CA CYS A 16 -5.26 -3.50 -12.10
C CYS A 16 -5.64 -2.15 -12.76
N PRO A 17 -4.91 -1.05 -12.50
CA PRO A 17 -5.22 0.23 -13.13
C PRO A 17 -4.96 0.25 -14.65
N HIS A 18 -4.27 -0.75 -15.20
CA HIS A 18 -4.00 -0.86 -16.63
C HIS A 18 -5.06 -1.66 -17.40
N CYS A 19 -5.50 -2.79 -16.87
CA CYS A 19 -6.41 -3.71 -17.56
C CYS A 19 -7.69 -4.02 -16.79
N ALA A 20 -7.89 -3.43 -15.61
CA ALA A 20 -8.94 -3.76 -14.65
C ALA A 20 -8.97 -5.23 -14.19
N GLY A 21 -7.94 -6.02 -14.53
CA GLY A 21 -7.80 -7.43 -14.15
C GLY A 21 -7.59 -7.62 -12.65
N GLU A 22 -7.89 -8.82 -12.16
CA GLU A 22 -7.72 -9.17 -10.74
C GLU A 22 -6.24 -9.20 -10.37
N LEU A 23 -5.85 -8.40 -9.38
CA LEU A 23 -4.51 -8.38 -8.84
C LEU A 23 -4.34 -9.47 -7.78
N VAL A 24 -3.30 -10.29 -7.95
CA VAL A 24 -2.95 -11.40 -7.06
C VAL A 24 -1.84 -10.99 -6.12
N TRP A 25 -2.08 -11.01 -4.80
CA TRP A 25 -1.03 -10.74 -3.83
C TRP A 25 0.07 -11.82 -3.84
N SER A 26 1.31 -11.41 -4.09
CA SER A 26 2.49 -12.26 -4.22
C SER A 26 3.68 -11.63 -3.48
N LYS A 27 4.22 -12.33 -2.46
CA LYS A 27 5.49 -11.96 -1.78
C LYS A 27 5.65 -10.47 -1.39
N GLY A 28 4.58 -9.80 -0.95
CA GLY A 28 4.65 -8.40 -0.49
C GLY A 28 4.26 -7.34 -1.52
N HIS A 29 3.91 -7.75 -2.74
CA HIS A 29 3.35 -6.91 -3.79
C HIS A 29 2.13 -7.60 -4.42
N TYR A 30 1.39 -6.88 -5.24
CA TYR A 30 0.30 -7.37 -6.06
C TYR A 30 0.86 -7.67 -7.45
N HIS A 31 0.46 -8.76 -8.08
CA HIS A 31 0.89 -9.13 -9.42
C HIS A 31 -0.35 -9.35 -10.28
N CYS A 32 -0.40 -8.71 -11.45
CA CYS A 32 -1.49 -8.89 -12.38
C CYS A 32 -1.14 -9.99 -13.38
N PRO A 33 -1.84 -11.15 -13.39
CA PRO A 33 -1.58 -12.20 -14.37
C PRO A 33 -2.01 -11.82 -15.79
N GLU A 34 -2.90 -10.82 -15.94
CA GLU A 34 -3.42 -10.37 -17.24
C GLU A 34 -2.39 -9.53 -18.01
N CYS A 35 -1.77 -8.54 -17.36
CA CYS A 35 -0.75 -7.69 -17.98
C CYS A 35 0.69 -8.10 -17.63
N GLY A 36 0.89 -8.95 -16.62
CA GLY A 36 2.22 -9.33 -16.11
C GLY A 36 2.90 -8.27 -15.25
N GLU A 37 2.23 -7.14 -14.98
CA GLU A 37 2.78 -6.04 -14.20
C GLU A 37 2.66 -6.32 -12.70
N SER A 38 3.65 -5.87 -11.94
CA SER A 38 3.62 -5.91 -10.48
C SER A 38 3.25 -4.54 -9.94
N PHE A 39 2.51 -4.50 -8.83
CA PHE A 39 2.00 -3.31 -8.17
C PHE A 39 2.26 -3.36 -6.68
N ILE A 40 2.56 -2.25 -6.07
CA ILE A 40 2.66 -2.10 -4.62
C ILE A 40 1.60 -1.15 -4.11
N ARG A 41 1.10 -1.42 -2.90
CA ARG A 41 0.18 -0.51 -2.22
C ARG A 41 0.98 0.55 -1.47
N LEU A 42 0.87 1.78 -1.92
CA LEU A 42 1.48 2.96 -1.34
C LEU A 42 0.43 3.84 -0.68
N ALA A 43 0.88 4.84 0.04
CA ALA A 43 0.03 5.82 0.71
C ALA A 43 0.49 7.23 0.34
N ASP A 44 -0.43 8.13 0.06
CA ASP A 44 -0.12 9.55 -0.13
C ASP A 44 -0.42 10.37 1.13
N CYS A 45 0.24 11.52 1.22
CA CYS A 45 0.02 12.47 2.29
C CYS A 45 -1.24 13.28 2.03
N PRO A 46 -2.24 13.29 2.93
CA PRO A 46 -3.49 14.03 2.71
C PRO A 46 -3.31 15.56 2.67
N GLU A 47 -2.17 16.07 3.14
CA GLU A 47 -1.91 17.52 3.17
C GLU A 47 -1.11 18.03 1.96
N CYS A 48 -0.19 17.24 1.43
CA CYS A 48 0.67 17.65 0.31
C CYS A 48 0.54 16.78 -0.95
N GLY A 49 -0.20 15.68 -0.87
CA GLY A 49 -0.39 14.72 -1.97
C GLY A 49 0.87 13.96 -2.37
N GLN A 50 1.93 13.99 -1.55
CA GLN A 50 3.19 13.31 -1.87
C GLN A 50 3.22 11.88 -1.32
N PRO A 51 3.91 10.95 -2.02
CA PRO A 51 4.03 9.57 -1.58
C PRO A 51 4.74 9.51 -0.22
N LEU A 52 4.14 8.76 0.70
CA LEU A 52 4.66 8.53 2.03
C LEU A 52 5.60 7.33 2.02
N GLN A 53 6.66 7.43 2.81
CA GLN A 53 7.57 6.33 3.04
C GLN A 53 6.97 5.39 4.09
N ARG A 54 6.75 4.13 3.69
CA ARG A 54 6.39 3.05 4.61
C ARG A 54 7.64 2.55 5.32
N LEU A 55 7.70 2.75 6.63
CA LEU A 55 8.77 2.29 7.51
C LEU A 55 8.26 1.12 8.35
N ALA A 56 8.81 -0.07 8.12
CA ALA A 56 8.54 -1.25 8.94
C ALA A 56 9.71 -1.49 9.90
N ALA A 57 9.45 -1.51 11.20
CA ALA A 57 10.44 -1.77 12.24
C ALA A 57 9.84 -2.68 13.33
N CYS A 58 10.57 -3.74 13.70
CA CYS A 58 10.22 -4.65 14.80
C CYS A 58 8.76 -5.14 14.81
N GLY A 59 8.20 -5.44 13.64
CA GLY A 59 6.83 -5.94 13.48
C GLY A 59 5.74 -4.85 13.43
N ALA A 60 6.09 -3.56 13.51
CA ALA A 60 5.17 -2.44 13.32
C ALA A 60 5.45 -1.71 12.01
N GLU A 61 4.38 -1.28 11.33
CA GLU A 61 4.46 -0.40 10.17
C GLU A 61 4.07 1.04 10.54
N SER A 62 4.85 2.00 10.05
CA SER A 62 4.64 3.44 10.23
C SER A 62 4.80 4.16 8.91
N TYR A 63 4.17 5.33 8.77
CA TYR A 63 4.17 6.11 7.54
C TYR A 63 4.74 7.49 7.82
N PHE A 64 5.77 7.86 7.06
CA PHE A 64 6.48 9.12 7.22
C PHE A 64 6.43 9.93 5.94
N CYS A 65 6.07 11.21 6.06
CA CYS A 65 6.11 12.12 4.93
C CYS A 65 7.49 12.75 4.84
N ASN A 66 8.28 12.38 3.83
CA ASN A 66 9.60 13.01 3.61
C ASN A 66 9.49 14.49 3.21
N HIS A 67 8.37 14.91 2.62
CA HIS A 67 8.17 16.30 2.19
C HIS A 67 7.82 17.23 3.36
N CYS A 68 6.87 16.83 4.19
CA CYS A 68 6.49 17.59 5.38
C CYS A 68 7.42 17.30 6.58
N ASN A 69 8.26 16.27 6.47
CA ASN A 69 9.11 15.72 7.53
C ASN A 69 8.34 15.43 8.83
N VAL A 70 7.11 14.91 8.69
CA VAL A 70 6.21 14.57 9.79
C VAL A 70 5.67 13.14 9.65
N PRO A 71 5.46 12.43 10.78
CA PRO A 71 4.76 11.15 10.77
C PRO A 71 3.29 11.36 10.44
N ARG A 72 2.69 10.43 9.68
CA ARG A 72 1.26 10.43 9.36
C ARG A 72 0.57 9.21 9.94
N SER A 73 -0.68 9.41 10.37
CA SER A 73 -1.50 8.33 10.91
C SER A 73 -2.11 7.52 9.77
N ARG A 74 -2.04 6.18 9.86
CA ARG A 74 -2.60 5.23 8.87
C ARG A 74 -4.08 5.49 8.54
N GLN A 75 -4.84 6.03 9.49
CA GLN A 75 -6.28 6.28 9.35
C GLN A 75 -6.61 7.43 8.39
N THR A 76 -5.70 8.40 8.22
CA THR A 76 -5.94 9.58 7.38
C THR A 76 -5.25 9.47 6.02
N LEU A 77 -4.61 8.34 5.73
CA LEU A 77 -3.89 8.13 4.48
C LEU A 77 -4.84 7.66 3.39
N GLN A 78 -4.62 8.14 2.18
CA GLN A 78 -5.23 7.55 0.99
C GLN A 78 -4.25 6.53 0.43
N PHE A 79 -4.72 5.30 0.20
CA PHE A 79 -3.92 4.22 -0.34
C PHE A 79 -4.18 4.07 -1.83
N TYR A 80 -3.13 3.84 -2.60
CA TYR A 80 -3.22 3.62 -4.04
C TYR A 80 -2.24 2.52 -4.49
N PHE A 81 -2.50 1.95 -5.67
CA PHE A 81 -1.61 1.00 -6.31
C PHE A 81 -0.67 1.72 -7.27
N GLN A 82 0.63 1.45 -7.16
CA GLN A 82 1.65 1.94 -8.09
C GLN A 82 2.38 0.75 -8.70
N ALA A 83 2.78 0.84 -9.97
CA ALA A 83 3.64 -0.16 -10.59
C ALA A 83 4.94 -0.33 -9.77
N ALA A 84 5.27 -1.58 -9.47
CA ALA A 84 6.50 -1.97 -8.80
C ALA A 84 7.56 -2.21 -9.88
N GLU A 85 8.44 -1.23 -10.06
CA GLU A 85 9.59 -1.30 -10.97
C GLU A 85 10.64 -2.33 -10.51
#